data_AF-A0AA96XES1-F1
#
_entry.id   AF-A0AA96XES1-F1
#
_cell.length_a   1.000
_cell.length_b   1.000
_cell.length_c   1.000
_cell.angle_alpha   90.00
_cell.angle_beta   90.00
_cell.angle_gamma   90.00
#
_symmetry.space_group_name_H-M   'P 1'
#
loop_
_entity.id
_entity.type
_entity.pdbx_description
1 polymer ?
#
loop_
_entity_poly.entity_id
_entity_poly.type
_entity_poly.pdbx_seq_one_letter_code
_entity_poly.pdbx_strand_id
1 'polypeptide(L)'
;MSQPADEHDVDDYVPDTTPVTVEQFRAEAEEMLAKNGGNPESLGILLRHSIHPFGYERAFDYMRTCADLTGESLTADGVWERGAQGELWLAKARAVRAAQQSSSTQDSAS
;
A
#
# COMPACT_ATOMS: atom_id res chain seq x y z
N MET A 1 -19.77 26.74 -42.83
CA MET A 1 -18.93 27.24 -41.73
C MET A 1 -18.25 26.03 -41.13
N SER A 2 -16.94 25.90 -41.30
CA SER A 2 -16.16 24.78 -40.75
C SER A 2 -15.91 25.05 -39.26
N GLN A 3 -16.30 24.12 -38.38
CA GLN A 3 -15.81 24.12 -37.00
C GLN A 3 -14.30 23.84 -37.03
N PRO A 4 -13.48 24.58 -36.28
CA PRO A 4 -12.10 24.16 -36.05
C PRO A 4 -12.12 22.90 -35.18
N ALA A 5 -11.27 21.93 -35.51
CA ALA A 5 -11.00 20.80 -34.63
C ALA A 5 -10.41 21.36 -33.34
N ASP A 6 -11.06 21.07 -32.22
CA ASP A 6 -10.53 21.35 -30.90
C ASP A 6 -9.36 20.39 -30.68
N GLU A 7 -8.15 20.86 -30.96
CA GLU A 7 -6.90 20.17 -30.67
C GLU A 7 -6.69 20.24 -29.16
N HIS A 8 -7.43 19.40 -28.42
CA HIS A 8 -7.10 19.11 -27.05
C HIS A 8 -5.72 18.42 -27.05
N ASP A 9 -4.68 19.19 -26.74
CA ASP A 9 -3.41 18.68 -26.21
C ASP A 9 -3.79 17.82 -25.00
N VAL A 10 -3.86 16.50 -25.22
CA VAL A 10 -3.88 15.51 -24.16
C VAL A 10 -2.48 15.55 -23.57
N ASP A 11 -2.31 16.44 -22.59
CA ASP A 11 -1.14 16.45 -21.72
C ASP A 11 -0.93 14.99 -21.26
N ASP A 12 0.23 14.41 -21.58
CA ASP A 12 0.52 13.00 -21.34
C ASP A 12 0.40 12.74 -19.83
N TYR A 13 -0.75 12.21 -19.39
CA TYR A 13 -0.98 11.93 -17.99
C TYR A 13 -0.01 10.82 -17.53
N VAL A 14 1.00 11.23 -16.77
CA VAL A 14 1.88 10.30 -16.05
C VAL A 14 1.31 10.14 -14.65
N PRO A 15 0.72 8.98 -14.29
CA PRO A 15 0.25 8.76 -12.94
C PRO A 15 1.44 8.78 -11.97
N ASP A 16 1.27 9.42 -10.81
CA ASP A 16 2.25 9.30 -9.73
C ASP A 16 2.25 7.85 -9.23
N THR A 17 3.36 7.16 -9.48
CA THR A 17 3.57 5.77 -9.08
C THR A 17 4.31 5.65 -7.76
N THR A 18 4.61 6.76 -7.09
CA THR A 18 5.37 6.78 -5.84
C THR A 18 4.51 6.30 -4.70
N PRO A 19 4.90 5.23 -3.97
CA PRO A 19 4.16 4.81 -2.78
C PRO A 19 4.21 5.86 -1.69
N VAL A 20 3.08 6.10 -1.04
CA VAL A 20 2.98 7.03 0.11
C VAL A 20 3.93 6.61 1.24
N THR A 21 4.39 7.54 2.05
CA THR A 21 5.21 7.20 3.22
C THR A 21 4.37 6.46 4.27
N VAL A 22 5.03 5.77 5.21
CA VAL A 22 4.35 5.09 6.32
C VAL A 22 3.59 6.11 7.20
N GLU A 23 4.13 7.32 7.36
CA GLU A 23 3.49 8.40 8.11
C GLU A 23 2.23 8.91 7.41
N GLN A 24 2.28 9.09 6.09
CA GLN A 24 1.10 9.46 5.28
C GLN A 24 0.01 8.39 5.36
N PHE A 25 0.40 7.12 5.16
CA PHE A 25 -0.52 5.99 5.29
C PHE A 25 -1.17 5.94 6.67
N ARG A 26 -0.40 6.17 7.74
CA ARG A 26 -0.93 6.20 9.11
C ARG A 26 -1.97 7.30 9.30
N ALA A 27 -1.69 8.51 8.84
CA ALA A 27 -2.63 9.62 8.94
C ALA A 27 -3.95 9.32 8.19
N GLU A 28 -3.85 8.75 6.99
CA GLU A 28 -5.02 8.32 6.20
C GLU A 28 -5.81 7.20 6.90
N ALA A 29 -5.11 6.24 7.52
CA ALA A 29 -5.72 5.13 8.25
C ALA A 29 -6.47 5.62 9.50
N GLU A 30 -5.88 6.54 10.27
CA GLU A 30 -6.53 7.17 11.43
C GLU A 30 -7.77 7.97 11.01
N GLU A 31 -7.68 8.75 9.92
CA GLU A 31 -8.82 9.47 9.37
C GLU A 31 -9.92 8.51 8.88
N MET A 32 -9.54 7.42 8.21
CA MET A 32 -10.49 6.43 7.71
C MET A 32 -11.22 5.71 8.83
N LEU A 33 -10.53 5.33 9.91
CA LEU A 33 -11.16 4.77 11.11
C LEU A 33 -12.13 5.78 11.72
N ALA A 34 -11.72 7.04 11.90
CA ALA A 34 -12.57 8.07 12.48
C ALA A 34 -13.86 8.28 11.67
N LYS A 35 -13.76 8.33 10.33
CA LYS A 35 -14.90 8.47 9.43
C LYS A 35 -15.84 7.25 9.46
N ASN A 36 -15.31 6.05 9.69
CA ASN A 36 -16.07 4.80 9.67
C ASN A 36 -16.40 4.28 11.08
N GLY A 37 -16.37 5.14 12.11
CA GLY A 37 -16.75 4.76 13.47
C GLY A 37 -15.85 3.69 14.11
N GLY A 38 -14.58 3.66 13.71
CA GLY A 38 -13.60 2.67 14.18
C GLY A 38 -13.69 1.31 13.51
N ASN A 39 -14.41 1.17 12.39
CA ASN A 39 -14.54 -0.12 11.69
C ASN A 39 -13.21 -0.57 11.05
N PRO A 40 -12.60 -1.67 11.51
CA PRO A 40 -11.31 -2.16 10.99
C PRO A 40 -11.38 -2.65 9.54
N GLU A 41 -12.55 -3.03 9.02
CA GLU A 41 -12.71 -3.44 7.61
C GLU A 41 -12.37 -2.30 6.63
N SER A 42 -12.58 -1.05 7.05
CA SER A 42 -12.21 0.12 6.23
C SER A 42 -10.71 0.18 5.96
N LEU A 43 -9.88 -0.24 6.92
CA LEU A 43 -8.43 -0.28 6.74
C LEU A 43 -7.97 -1.35 5.75
N GLY A 44 -8.70 -2.46 5.60
CA GLY A 44 -8.40 -3.47 4.57
C GLY A 44 -8.53 -2.88 3.15
N ILE A 45 -9.55 -2.04 2.94
CA ILE A 45 -9.78 -1.35 1.67
C ILE A 45 -8.67 -0.33 1.41
N LEU A 46 -8.31 0.48 2.41
CA LEU A 46 -7.19 1.44 2.29
C LEU A 46 -5.89 0.71 1.97
N LEU A 47 -5.57 -0.33 2.75
CA LEU A 47 -4.36 -1.13 2.58
C LEU A 47 -4.22 -1.66 1.16
N ARG A 48 -5.28 -2.22 0.58
CA ARG A 48 -5.28 -2.70 -0.80
C ARG A 48 -4.93 -1.58 -1.79
N HIS A 49 -5.53 -0.40 -1.66
CA HIS A 49 -5.29 0.72 -2.57
C HIS A 49 -3.90 1.37 -2.39
N SER A 50 -3.36 1.37 -1.17
CA SER A 50 -2.00 1.87 -0.92
C SER A 50 -0.92 0.91 -1.41
N ILE A 51 -1.23 -0.39 -1.54
CA ILE A 51 -0.30 -1.41 -2.03
C ILE A 51 -0.39 -1.57 -3.55
N HIS A 52 -1.58 -1.71 -4.12
CA HIS A 52 -1.72 -1.99 -5.55
C HIS A 52 -1.93 -0.71 -6.37
N PRO A 53 -1.15 -0.47 -7.44
CA PRO A 53 -0.17 -1.38 -8.04
C PRO A 53 1.30 -1.09 -7.71
N PHE A 54 1.63 -0.15 -6.81
CA PHE A 54 3.02 0.31 -6.64
C PHE A 54 3.63 0.15 -5.24
N GLY A 55 2.84 0.08 -4.17
CA GLY A 55 3.31 0.07 -2.78
C GLY A 55 3.78 -1.27 -2.19
N TYR A 56 4.21 -2.23 -3.02
CA TYR A 56 4.58 -3.57 -2.53
C TYR A 56 5.74 -3.56 -1.53
N GLU A 57 6.72 -2.66 -1.68
CA GLU A 57 7.84 -2.53 -0.74
C GLU A 57 7.44 -2.09 0.67
N ARG A 58 6.28 -1.43 0.82
CA ARG A 58 5.80 -0.88 2.10
C ARG A 58 4.67 -1.70 2.70
N ALA A 59 4.19 -2.73 2.00
CA ALA A 59 3.04 -3.53 2.40
C ALA A 59 3.10 -4.04 3.84
N PHE A 60 4.26 -4.49 4.31
CA PHE A 60 4.43 -4.99 5.68
C PHE A 60 4.45 -3.88 6.74
N ASP A 61 4.96 -2.69 6.41
CA ASP A 61 4.88 -1.54 7.31
C ASP A 61 3.45 -1.00 7.41
N TYR A 62 2.71 -1.01 6.30
CA TYR A 62 1.29 -0.66 6.31
C TYR A 62 0.46 -1.67 7.10
N MET A 63 0.68 -2.98 6.92
CA MET A 63 0.01 -4.02 7.71
C MET A 63 0.30 -3.87 9.21
N ARG A 64 1.54 -3.56 9.59
CA ARG A 64 1.90 -3.24 10.97
C ARG A 64 1.14 -2.01 11.48
N THR A 65 1.04 -0.96 10.67
CA THR A 65 0.25 0.23 11.03
C THR A 65 -1.23 -0.12 11.26
N CYS A 66 -1.83 -0.95 10.41
CA CYS A 66 -3.21 -1.42 10.60
C CYS A 66 -3.38 -2.22 11.89
N ALA A 67 -2.45 -3.14 12.19
CA ALA A 67 -2.45 -3.92 13.41
C ALA A 67 -2.33 -3.02 14.67
N ASP A 68 -1.42 -2.05 14.65
CA ASP A 68 -1.23 -1.09 15.75
C ASP A 68 -2.50 -0.26 16.02
N LEU A 69 -3.17 0.21 14.96
CA LEU A 69 -4.39 1.03 15.08
C LEU A 69 -5.62 0.24 15.52
N THR A 70 -5.67 -1.06 15.21
CA THR A 70 -6.82 -1.93 15.54
C THR A 70 -6.60 -2.74 16.81
N GLY A 71 -5.36 -2.81 17.32
CA GLY A 71 -4.98 -3.68 18.42
C GLY A 71 -4.93 -5.17 18.04
N GLU A 72 -4.99 -5.49 16.75
CA GLU A 72 -4.92 -6.86 16.26
C GLU A 72 -3.49 -7.37 16.20
N SER A 73 -3.32 -8.69 16.29
CA SER A 73 -2.00 -9.31 16.18
C SER A 73 -1.60 -9.52 14.72
N LEU A 74 -0.29 -9.43 14.46
CA LEU A 74 0.29 -9.90 13.21
C LEU A 74 0.59 -11.40 13.31
N THR A 75 0.55 -12.09 12.17
CA THR A 75 1.11 -13.43 12.04
C THR A 75 2.64 -13.42 12.27
N ALA A 76 3.24 -14.60 12.38
CA ALA A 76 4.69 -14.74 12.53
C ALA A 76 5.49 -14.14 11.34
N ASP A 77 4.90 -14.11 10.13
CA ASP A 77 5.52 -13.46 8.96
C ASP A 77 5.20 -11.96 8.83
N GLY A 78 4.49 -11.38 9.81
CA GLY A 78 4.16 -9.95 9.87
C GLY A 78 2.94 -9.56 9.03
N VAL A 79 2.04 -10.50 8.76
CA VAL A 79 0.81 -10.26 8.00
C VAL A 79 -0.32 -9.89 8.95
N TRP A 80 -1.05 -8.84 8.59
CA TRP A 80 -2.32 -8.51 9.22
C TRP A 80 -3.45 -9.23 8.48
N GLU A 81 -3.94 -10.35 9.02
CA GLU A 81 -4.80 -11.30 8.29
C GLU A 81 -6.09 -10.66 7.78
N ARG A 82 -6.73 -9.79 8.57
CA ARG A 82 -7.98 -9.12 8.18
C ARG A 82 -7.85 -8.38 6.85
N GLY A 83 -6.79 -7.61 6.66
CA GLY A 83 -6.58 -6.84 5.44
C GLY A 83 -5.99 -7.62 4.27
N ALA A 84 -5.39 -8.79 4.52
CA ALA A 84 -4.64 -9.55 3.52
C ALA A 84 -5.35 -10.84 3.06
N GLN A 85 -6.41 -11.26 3.74
CA GLN A 85 -7.12 -12.48 3.41
C GLN A 85 -7.75 -12.41 2.02
N GLY A 86 -7.35 -13.34 1.14
CA GLY A 86 -7.86 -13.42 -0.24
C GLY A 86 -7.25 -12.40 -1.21
N GLU A 87 -6.33 -11.56 -0.75
CA GLU A 87 -5.74 -10.52 -1.57
C GLU A 87 -4.61 -11.04 -2.47
N LEU A 88 -4.71 -10.73 -3.77
CA LEU A 88 -3.73 -11.16 -4.78
C LEU A 88 -2.38 -10.44 -4.65
N TRP A 89 -2.35 -9.26 -4.02
CA TRP A 89 -1.13 -8.48 -3.85
C TRP A 89 -0.15 -9.08 -2.83
N LEU A 90 -0.62 -9.92 -1.89
CA LEU A 90 0.21 -10.44 -0.79
C LEU A 90 1.37 -11.30 -1.30
N ALA A 91 1.14 -12.12 -2.31
CA ALA A 91 2.18 -12.96 -2.91
C ALA A 91 3.32 -12.10 -3.50
N LYS A 92 2.96 -10.99 -4.16
CA LYS A 92 3.95 -10.06 -4.74
C LYS A 92 4.68 -9.27 -3.65
N ALA A 93 3.99 -8.79 -2.62
CA ALA A 93 4.62 -8.13 -1.46
C ALA A 93 5.65 -9.04 -0.76
N ARG A 94 5.31 -10.33 -0.57
CA ARG A 94 6.24 -11.33 -0.03
C ARG A 94 7.49 -11.51 -0.90
N ALA A 95 7.32 -11.60 -2.22
CA ALA A 95 8.43 -11.74 -3.15
C ALA A 95 9.37 -10.51 -3.12
N VAL A 96 8.81 -9.30 -3.06
CA VAL A 96 9.58 -8.05 -2.95
C VAL A 96 10.39 -8.02 -1.66
N ARG A 97 9.76 -8.33 -0.51
CA ARG A 97 10.46 -8.37 0.78
C ARG A 97 11.61 -9.38 0.80
N ALA A 98 11.39 -10.58 0.26
CA ALA A 98 12.41 -11.62 0.19
C ALA A 98 13.63 -11.18 -0.66
N ALA A 99 13.38 -10.48 -1.77
CA ALA A 99 14.43 -9.91 -2.60
C ALA A 99 15.24 -8.84 -1.84
N GLN A 100 14.58 -7.93 -1.13
CA GLN A 100 15.23 -6.89 -0.33
C GLN A 100 16.12 -7.48 0.78
N GLN A 101 15.65 -8.51 1.49
CA GLN A 101 16.43 -9.19 2.54
C GLN A 101 17.68 -9.89 1.98
N SER A 102 17.57 -10.42 0.77
CA SER A 102 18.68 -11.07 0.07
C SER A 102 19.75 -10.04 -0.34
N SER A 103 19.34 -8.87 -0.84
CA SER A 103 20.25 -7.77 -1.20
C SER A 103 21.00 -7.19 0.01
N SER A 104 20.33 -6.99 1.15
CA SER A 104 20.98 -6.46 2.37
C SER A 104 22.04 -7.39 2.97
N THR A 105 21.89 -8.70 2.78
CA THR A 105 22.84 -9.71 3.28
C THR A 105 24.11 -9.77 2.42
N GLN A 106 24.01 -9.44 1.14
CA GLN A 106 25.13 -9.50 0.19
C GLN A 106 26.04 -8.26 0.27
N ASP A 107 25.48 -7.07 0.52
CA ASP A 107 26.27 -5.84 0.73
C ASP A 107 27.04 -5.82 2.06
N SER A 108 26.57 -6.57 3.06
CA SER A 108 27.26 -6.67 4.36
C SER A 108 28.46 -7.63 4.35
N ALA A 109 28.68 -8.34 3.24
CA ALA A 109 29.72 -9.36 3.08
C ALA A 109 30.84 -8.96 2.10
N SER A 110 30.85 -7.70 1.64
CA SER A 110 31.88 -7.13 0.74
C SER A 110 32.87 -6.22 1.47
#